data_AF-A0A948T304-F1
#
_entry.id   AF-A0A948T304-F1
#
_cell.length_a   1.000
_cell.length_b   1.000
_cell.length_c   1.000
_cell.angle_alpha   90.00
_cell.angle_beta   90.00
_cell.angle_gamma   90.00
#
_symmetry.space_group_name_H-M   'P 1'
#
loop_
_entity.id
_entity.type
_entity.pdbx_description
1 polymer ?
#
loop_
_entity_poly.entity_id
_entity_poly.type
_entity_poly.pdbx_seq_one_letter_code
_entity_poly.pdbx_strand_id
1 'polypeptide(L)'
;MGNEPKRSLTYKQKQAILVLAICALALIVTTTVMAVLVSQKGGSGDSSSSTSQVTVQNSFDASKYPDAVLAETKDAGKEYIDQTLFVGDSNTERYHRYGLLSLDQVLGIEGLTIQRLATEPAIYFQNDTTAYTIPQAIAMMKPRRIVLMMGTNNANEGNSVDSFISSYTSALESIQSSYPYTDIIIAAIPPVPEDHSKYPNISQELINEMNDALAALCEEKDLKFLDITEILLDQSTGYGKSQYYQSGDIHLKKDALTNIMDYARTHAYEGTEDRRPDTNNIPKRSKQTNTGSTGQNGDSQSASSEAQDAFTAQYNVDKNVGGTLTSGDESGKTSLRFEDLTSKDSITVKAVADEGYEFVKWSDGNTNATRTDKKFKQNVNVTAMFSAKLKLSFQQGSSAEITEEKPFTLNAVLVGSSDINSVQWTVDGSDAGAGESYHQDSWSVGKHTIRISINVNGRLSNAEFTLTVNPKPTPTPSPEPTATPTPKPTQAPTATPTPQPTQAPTAAPTATPAPTATPASTPAPTPAPTPEPAPESQPSSEQTGEQQLGSEH
;
A
#
# COMPACT_ATOMS: atom_id res chain seq x y z
N MET A 1 -27.09 59.16 -26.11
CA MET A 1 -27.01 57.69 -26.21
C MET A 1 -25.91 57.24 -25.27
N GLY A 2 -26.30 56.65 -24.15
CA GLY A 2 -25.40 56.35 -23.03
C GLY A 2 -24.46 55.18 -23.34
N ASN A 3 -23.19 55.35 -23.00
CA ASN A 3 -22.20 54.27 -22.93
C ASN A 3 -22.52 53.38 -21.73
N GLU A 4 -22.87 52.12 -21.97
CA GLU A 4 -22.89 51.10 -20.92
C GLU A 4 -21.46 50.67 -20.53
N PRO A 5 -21.17 50.44 -19.24
CA PRO A 5 -19.88 49.93 -18.81
C PRO A 5 -19.76 48.44 -19.13
N LYS A 6 -18.70 48.05 -19.85
CA LYS A 6 -18.32 46.65 -20.08
C LYS A 6 -18.05 45.98 -18.72
N ARG A 7 -18.96 45.09 -18.29
CA ARG A 7 -18.76 44.20 -17.13
C ARG A 7 -17.54 43.32 -17.38
N SER A 8 -16.54 43.41 -16.50
CA SER A 8 -15.40 42.49 -16.51
C SER A 8 -15.83 41.13 -15.92
N LEU A 9 -15.57 40.06 -16.66
CA LEU A 9 -15.83 38.68 -16.23
C LEU A 9 -15.08 38.35 -14.92
N THR A 10 -15.77 37.66 -14.01
CA THR A 10 -15.15 37.18 -12.77
C THR A 10 -14.14 36.07 -13.05
N TYR A 11 -13.24 35.80 -12.10
CA TYR A 11 -12.22 34.74 -12.23
C TYR A 11 -12.84 33.37 -12.54
N LYS A 12 -13.95 33.01 -11.86
CA LYS A 12 -14.70 31.77 -12.11
C LYS A 12 -15.35 31.73 -13.50
N GLN A 13 -15.83 32.87 -14.02
CA GLN A 13 -16.38 32.94 -15.38
C GLN A 13 -15.29 32.81 -16.45
N LYS A 14 -14.09 33.34 -16.22
CA LYS A 14 -12.93 33.14 -17.12
C LYS A 14 -12.47 31.68 -17.13
N GLN A 15 -12.45 31.02 -15.97
CA GLN A 15 -12.14 29.59 -15.89
C GLN A 15 -13.22 28.72 -16.55
N ALA A 16 -14.51 29.02 -16.35
CA ALA A 16 -15.59 28.31 -17.03
C ALA A 16 -15.53 28.47 -18.56
N ILE A 17 -15.21 29.66 -19.05
CA ILE A 17 -15.02 29.91 -20.50
C ILE A 17 -13.79 29.15 -21.03
N LEU A 18 -12.70 29.09 -20.27
CA LEU A 18 -11.50 28.32 -20.64
C LEU A 18 -11.82 26.83 -20.75
N VAL A 19 -12.52 26.27 -19.76
CA VAL A 19 -12.93 24.85 -19.76
C VAL A 19 -13.88 24.55 -20.91
N LEU A 20 -14.87 25.41 -21.16
CA LEU A 20 -15.78 25.25 -22.29
C LEU A 20 -15.07 25.38 -23.65
N ALA A 21 -14.06 26.24 -23.77
CA ALA A 21 -13.23 26.35 -24.97
C ALA A 21 -12.36 25.11 -25.19
N ILE A 22 -11.82 24.51 -24.12
CA ILE A 22 -11.07 23.25 -24.18
C ILE A 22 -12.00 22.09 -24.57
N CYS A 23 -13.19 22.00 -23.97
CA CYS A 23 -14.20 21.00 -24.35
C CYS A 23 -14.66 21.16 -25.80
N ALA A 24 -14.85 22.40 -26.28
CA ALA A 24 -15.22 22.66 -27.66
C ALA A 24 -14.09 22.26 -28.64
N LEU A 25 -12.82 22.53 -28.28
CA LEU A 25 -11.66 22.07 -29.06
C LEU A 25 -11.56 20.54 -29.09
N ALA A 26 -11.79 19.86 -27.97
CA ALA A 26 -11.82 18.39 -27.91
C ALA A 26 -12.95 17.80 -28.77
N LEU A 27 -14.13 18.44 -28.82
CA LEU A 27 -15.23 18.04 -29.70
C LEU A 27 -14.94 18.28 -31.19
N ILE A 28 -14.21 19.35 -31.53
CA ILE A 28 -13.77 19.60 -32.91
C ILE A 28 -12.69 18.59 -33.33
N VAL A 29 -11.75 18.25 -32.44
CA VAL A 29 -10.73 17.23 -32.72
C VAL A 29 -11.37 15.84 -32.89
N THR A 30 -12.30 15.45 -32.03
CA THR A 30 -12.99 14.15 -32.14
C THR A 30 -13.87 14.06 -33.39
N THR A 31 -14.59 15.12 -33.77
CA THR A 31 -15.39 15.13 -35.00
C THR A 31 -14.54 15.14 -36.27
N THR A 32 -13.39 15.82 -36.27
CA THR A 32 -12.44 15.79 -37.40
C THR A 32 -11.75 14.44 -37.55
N VAL A 33 -11.35 13.80 -36.45
CA VAL A 33 -10.80 12.42 -36.46
C VAL A 33 -11.85 11.43 -36.97
N MET A 34 -13.10 11.52 -36.53
CA MET A 34 -14.19 10.67 -37.03
C MET A 34 -14.50 10.91 -38.51
N ALA A 35 -14.44 12.15 -39.00
CA ALA A 35 -14.64 12.45 -40.42
C ALA A 35 -13.51 11.91 -41.31
N VAL A 36 -12.26 11.89 -40.81
CA VAL A 36 -11.11 11.28 -41.50
C VAL A 36 -11.24 9.75 -41.53
N LEU A 37 -11.66 9.14 -40.42
CA LEU A 37 -11.90 7.69 -40.33
C LEU A 37 -13.06 7.22 -41.24
N VAL A 38 -14.11 8.05 -41.38
CA VAL A 38 -15.25 7.74 -42.27
C VAL A 38 -14.88 7.96 -43.74
N SER A 39 -14.04 8.94 -44.06
CA SER A 39 -13.58 9.20 -45.44
C SER A 39 -12.58 8.15 -45.94
N GLN A 40 -11.88 7.44 -45.06
CA GLN A 40 -11.03 6.28 -45.43
C GLN A 40 -11.81 4.99 -45.71
N LYS A 41 -13.12 4.93 -45.39
CA LYS A 41 -13.93 3.71 -45.53
C LYS A 41 -14.84 3.68 -46.77
N GLY A 42 -14.72 4.66 -47.67
CA GLY A 42 -15.54 4.79 -48.89
C GLY A 42 -14.75 4.58 -50.18
N GLY A 43 -14.32 3.35 -50.46
CA GLY A 43 -13.69 2.98 -51.73
C GLY A 43 -14.02 1.54 -52.11
N SER A 44 -14.91 1.37 -53.09
CA SER A 44 -15.39 0.07 -53.57
C SER A 44 -14.34 -0.68 -54.40
N GLY A 45 -14.04 -1.92 -53.98
CA GLY A 45 -13.84 -3.13 -54.80
C GLY A 45 -12.64 -3.21 -55.76
N ASP A 46 -11.66 -4.05 -55.44
CA ASP A 46 -11.46 -5.30 -56.20
C ASP A 46 -10.74 -6.36 -55.35
N SER A 47 -11.07 -7.63 -55.60
CA SER A 47 -10.68 -8.77 -54.78
C SER A 47 -9.28 -9.27 -55.15
N SER A 48 -8.35 -9.29 -54.19
CA SER A 48 -7.21 -10.21 -54.25
C SER A 48 -6.84 -10.65 -52.84
N SER A 49 -6.67 -11.97 -52.67
CA SER A 49 -6.36 -12.61 -51.40
C SER A 49 -4.95 -12.25 -50.93
N SER A 50 -4.85 -11.29 -50.02
CA SER A 50 -3.73 -11.20 -49.10
C SER A 50 -4.29 -11.43 -47.70
N THR A 51 -3.80 -12.46 -47.03
CA THR A 51 -4.09 -12.75 -45.63
C THR A 51 -3.61 -11.56 -44.80
N SER A 52 -4.49 -10.60 -44.52
CA SER A 52 -4.20 -9.52 -43.59
C SER A 52 -4.12 -10.13 -42.20
N GLN A 53 -2.90 -10.20 -41.64
CA GLN A 53 -2.73 -10.47 -40.21
C GLN A 53 -3.52 -9.41 -39.43
N VAL A 54 -4.42 -9.84 -38.56
CA VAL A 54 -5.15 -8.95 -37.66
C VAL A 54 -4.18 -8.57 -36.55
N THR A 55 -3.56 -7.41 -36.65
CA THR A 55 -2.68 -6.88 -35.59
C THR A 55 -3.54 -6.28 -34.47
N VAL A 56 -3.28 -6.69 -33.23
CA VAL A 56 -3.89 -6.09 -32.03
C VAL A 56 -3.48 -4.62 -31.93
N GLN A 57 -4.45 -3.70 -31.85
CA GLN A 57 -4.19 -2.26 -32.01
C GLN A 57 -3.66 -1.54 -30.75
N ASN A 58 -3.80 -2.12 -29.57
CA ASN A 58 -3.35 -1.52 -28.31
C ASN A 58 -2.33 -2.44 -27.64
N SER A 59 -1.05 -2.07 -27.62
CA SER A 59 0.01 -2.83 -26.95
C SER A 59 0.35 -2.21 -25.60
N PHE A 60 0.61 -3.05 -24.60
CA PHE A 60 1.21 -2.61 -23.33
C PHE A 60 2.58 -1.98 -23.59
N ASP A 61 2.89 -0.87 -22.91
CA ASP A 61 4.16 -0.15 -23.03
C ASP A 61 4.75 0.11 -21.63
N ALA A 62 5.66 -0.78 -21.23
CA ALA A 62 6.34 -0.73 -19.94
C ALA A 62 7.22 0.52 -19.76
N SER A 63 7.64 1.17 -20.85
CA SER A 63 8.56 2.32 -20.78
C SER A 63 7.95 3.56 -20.10
N LYS A 64 6.62 3.58 -19.94
CA LYS A 64 5.89 4.60 -19.18
C LYS A 64 6.16 4.55 -17.68
N TYR A 65 6.65 3.43 -17.14
CA TYR A 65 6.73 3.16 -15.70
C TYR A 65 8.16 2.78 -15.26
N PRO A 66 9.18 3.61 -15.54
CA PRO A 66 10.59 3.23 -15.39
C PRO A 66 11.00 2.95 -13.93
N ASP A 67 10.29 3.48 -12.94
CA ASP A 67 10.60 3.29 -11.52
C ASP A 67 10.00 1.98 -10.95
N ALA A 68 8.91 1.51 -11.56
CA ALA A 68 8.21 0.29 -11.18
C ALA A 68 8.75 -0.94 -11.91
N VAL A 69 9.00 -0.82 -13.22
CA VAL A 69 9.45 -1.93 -14.07
C VAL A 69 10.87 -2.31 -13.71
N LEU A 70 11.07 -3.60 -13.43
CA LEU A 70 12.39 -4.13 -13.09
C LEU A 70 13.29 -4.06 -14.33
N ALA A 71 14.39 -3.30 -14.21
CA ALA A 71 15.42 -3.22 -15.23
C ALA A 71 16.27 -4.50 -15.27
N GLU A 72 16.95 -4.71 -16.40
CA GLU A 72 17.88 -5.83 -16.56
C GLU A 72 19.02 -5.74 -15.52
N THR A 73 19.29 -6.85 -14.86
CA THR A 73 20.35 -7.07 -13.89
C THR A 73 21.29 -8.16 -14.39
N LYS A 74 22.41 -8.35 -13.68
CA LYS A 74 23.15 -9.62 -13.80
C LYS A 74 22.24 -10.75 -13.33
N ASP A 75 22.50 -11.96 -13.82
CA ASP A 75 21.84 -13.17 -13.35
C ASP A 75 22.04 -13.34 -11.83
N ALA A 76 20.96 -13.18 -11.07
CA ALA A 76 20.94 -13.31 -9.61
C ALA A 76 21.07 -14.78 -9.13
N GLY A 77 21.14 -15.74 -10.05
CA GLY A 77 21.42 -17.13 -9.77
C GLY A 77 20.23 -17.91 -9.23
N LYS A 78 20.42 -19.22 -9.03
CA LYS A 78 19.35 -20.13 -8.60
C LYS A 78 18.78 -19.77 -7.22
N GLU A 79 19.62 -19.26 -6.32
CA GLU A 79 19.19 -18.84 -4.98
C GLU A 79 18.07 -17.79 -5.03
N TYR A 80 18.10 -16.90 -6.03
CA TYR A 80 17.03 -15.92 -6.23
C TYR A 80 15.66 -16.59 -6.42
N ILE A 81 15.62 -17.66 -7.22
CA ILE A 81 14.40 -18.47 -7.45
C ILE A 81 14.08 -19.34 -6.23
N ASP A 82 15.08 -19.88 -5.55
CA ASP A 82 14.89 -20.69 -4.33
C ASP A 82 14.27 -19.88 -3.18
N GLN A 83 14.55 -18.57 -3.13
CA GLN A 83 13.98 -17.63 -2.16
C GLN A 83 12.70 -16.94 -2.64
N THR A 84 12.19 -17.29 -3.84
CA THR A 84 10.99 -16.68 -4.43
C THR A 84 9.84 -17.68 -4.45
N LEU A 85 8.70 -17.27 -3.88
CA LEU A 85 7.45 -18.00 -3.95
C LEU A 85 6.63 -17.51 -5.15
N PHE A 86 6.21 -18.44 -6.01
CA PHE A 86 5.39 -18.12 -7.17
C PHE A 86 3.91 -18.25 -6.79
N VAL A 87 3.15 -17.18 -6.96
CA VAL A 87 1.76 -17.07 -6.53
C VAL A 87 0.89 -16.72 -7.74
N GLY A 88 -0.23 -17.43 -7.92
CA GLY A 88 -1.13 -17.12 -9.02
C GLY A 88 -2.19 -18.16 -9.32
N ASP A 89 -2.55 -18.25 -10.60
CA ASP A 89 -3.62 -19.11 -11.10
C ASP A 89 -3.09 -20.45 -11.66
N SER A 90 -3.74 -20.97 -12.71
CA SER A 90 -3.38 -22.21 -13.39
C SER A 90 -2.01 -22.15 -14.07
N ASN A 91 -1.57 -20.98 -14.58
CA ASN A 91 -0.23 -20.87 -15.14
C ASN A 91 0.84 -20.97 -14.05
N THR A 92 0.54 -20.49 -12.84
CA THR A 92 1.43 -20.65 -11.68
C THR A 92 1.43 -22.09 -11.15
N GLU A 93 0.28 -22.77 -11.08
CA GLU A 93 0.23 -24.19 -10.70
C GLU A 93 1.11 -25.06 -11.60
N ARG A 94 1.19 -24.70 -12.89
CA ARG A 94 1.94 -25.45 -13.89
C ARG A 94 3.44 -25.49 -13.67
N TYR A 95 4.03 -24.53 -12.94
CA TYR A 95 5.43 -24.64 -12.50
C TYR A 95 5.65 -25.95 -11.74
N HIS A 96 4.75 -26.27 -10.82
CA HIS A 96 4.82 -27.51 -10.07
C HIS A 96 4.45 -28.72 -10.94
N ARG A 97 3.38 -28.62 -11.75
CA ARG A 97 2.95 -29.70 -12.65
C ARG A 97 4.03 -30.17 -13.62
N TYR A 98 4.83 -29.25 -14.14
CA TYR A 98 5.94 -29.56 -15.05
C TYR A 98 7.25 -29.93 -14.35
N GLY A 99 7.26 -29.95 -13.01
CA GLY A 99 8.43 -30.24 -12.20
C GLY A 99 9.52 -29.17 -12.28
N LEU A 100 9.15 -27.92 -12.58
CA LEU A 100 10.08 -26.78 -12.58
C LEU A 100 10.33 -26.27 -11.16
N LEU A 101 9.29 -26.26 -10.32
CA LEU A 101 9.35 -25.83 -8.94
C LEU A 101 8.74 -26.89 -8.01
N SER A 102 9.24 -26.95 -6.77
CA SER A 102 8.61 -27.77 -5.73
C SER A 102 7.26 -27.18 -5.31
N LEU A 103 6.41 -27.99 -4.67
CA LEU A 103 5.13 -27.49 -4.16
C LEU A 103 5.31 -26.41 -3.07
N ASP A 104 6.44 -26.45 -2.36
CA ASP A 104 6.82 -25.45 -1.35
C ASP A 104 7.22 -24.09 -1.98
N GLN A 105 7.34 -24.01 -3.31
CA GLN A 105 7.64 -22.79 -4.05
C GLN A 105 6.45 -22.30 -4.90
N VAL A 106 5.27 -22.93 -4.77
CA VAL A 106 4.11 -22.65 -5.61
C VAL A 106 2.82 -22.53 -4.80
N LEU A 107 2.15 -21.39 -4.94
CA LEU A 107 0.76 -21.13 -4.55
C LEU A 107 -0.06 -20.83 -5.80
N GLY A 108 -0.31 -21.87 -6.61
CA GLY A 108 -1.16 -21.81 -7.80
C GLY A 108 -2.52 -22.46 -7.55
N ILE A 109 -3.61 -21.76 -7.88
CA ILE A 109 -4.98 -22.30 -7.83
C ILE A 109 -5.59 -22.17 -9.22
N GLU A 110 -5.93 -23.29 -9.86
CA GLU A 110 -6.51 -23.25 -11.22
C GLU A 110 -7.84 -22.48 -11.25
N GLY A 111 -8.00 -21.61 -12.26
CA GLY A 111 -9.21 -20.80 -12.45
C GLY A 111 -9.40 -19.68 -11.42
N LEU A 112 -8.42 -19.42 -10.56
CA LEU A 112 -8.49 -18.34 -9.58
C LEU A 112 -8.51 -16.98 -10.29
N THR A 113 -9.50 -16.16 -9.94
CA THR A 113 -9.59 -14.74 -10.29
C THR A 113 -9.08 -13.89 -9.12
N ILE A 114 -8.56 -12.68 -9.38
CA ILE A 114 -7.92 -11.87 -8.33
C ILE A 114 -8.80 -11.58 -7.11
N GLN A 115 -10.10 -11.30 -7.31
CA GLN A 115 -11.07 -11.05 -6.23
C GLN A 115 -11.28 -12.24 -5.27
N ARG A 116 -10.85 -13.44 -5.66
CA ARG A 116 -10.96 -14.66 -4.85
C ARG A 116 -9.67 -15.00 -4.08
N LEU A 117 -8.55 -14.31 -4.38
CA LEU A 117 -7.24 -14.62 -3.82
C LEU A 117 -7.23 -14.64 -2.28
N ALA A 118 -7.90 -13.66 -1.66
CA ALA A 118 -7.95 -13.53 -0.20
C ALA A 118 -9.08 -14.33 0.47
N THR A 119 -10.03 -14.88 -0.31
CA THR A 119 -11.28 -15.44 0.21
C THR A 119 -11.47 -16.92 -0.09
N GLU A 120 -10.77 -17.48 -1.07
CA GLU A 120 -10.86 -18.89 -1.43
C GLU A 120 -9.79 -19.72 -0.70
N PRO A 121 -10.17 -20.55 0.29
CA PRO A 121 -9.24 -21.45 0.94
C PRO A 121 -9.00 -22.69 0.07
N ALA A 122 -7.78 -22.88 -0.42
CA ALA A 122 -7.40 -24.04 -1.25
C ALA A 122 -5.94 -24.48 -1.05
N ILE A 123 -5.24 -23.90 -0.07
CA ILE A 123 -3.85 -24.20 0.24
C ILE A 123 -3.79 -25.10 1.49
N TYR A 124 -3.01 -26.17 1.41
CA TYR A 124 -2.91 -27.21 2.45
C TYR A 124 -1.46 -27.44 2.87
N PHE A 125 -1.26 -27.86 4.12
CA PHE A 125 0.04 -28.20 4.68
C PHE A 125 0.04 -29.63 5.20
N GLN A 126 1.22 -30.25 5.32
CA GLN A 126 1.35 -31.59 5.87
C GLN A 126 0.95 -31.59 7.35
N ASN A 127 0.34 -32.69 7.79
CA ASN A 127 -0.15 -32.88 9.16
C ASN A 127 -1.24 -31.87 9.61
N ASP A 128 -1.86 -31.18 8.66
CA ASP A 128 -2.96 -30.25 8.87
C ASP A 128 -4.04 -30.48 7.80
N THR A 129 -5.30 -30.53 8.23
CA THR A 129 -6.45 -30.72 7.34
C THR A 129 -7.13 -29.41 6.95
N THR A 130 -6.67 -28.29 7.50
CA THR A 130 -7.23 -26.95 7.28
C THR A 130 -6.89 -26.45 5.88
N ALA A 131 -7.89 -25.91 5.19
CA ALA A 131 -7.68 -25.20 3.93
C ALA A 131 -7.43 -23.71 4.24
N TYR A 132 -6.35 -23.18 3.68
CA TYR A 132 -5.89 -21.80 3.86
C TYR A 132 -6.05 -21.00 2.57
N THR A 133 -6.35 -19.70 2.71
CA THR A 133 -6.28 -18.75 1.60
C THR A 133 -4.83 -18.43 1.25
N ILE A 134 -4.57 -17.86 0.07
CA ILE A 134 -3.20 -17.51 -0.34
C ILE A 134 -2.52 -16.57 0.68
N PRO A 135 -3.14 -15.47 1.17
CA PRO A 135 -2.51 -14.61 2.18
C PRO A 135 -2.16 -15.34 3.48
N GLN A 136 -3.03 -16.24 3.95
CA GLN A 136 -2.76 -17.05 5.13
C GLN A 136 -1.59 -17.99 4.90
N ALA A 137 -1.53 -18.64 3.73
CA ALA A 137 -0.44 -19.51 3.37
C ALA A 137 0.90 -18.77 3.22
N ILE A 138 0.91 -17.57 2.66
CA ILE A 138 2.11 -16.72 2.59
C ILE A 138 2.64 -16.45 4.01
N ALA A 139 1.77 -16.15 4.96
CA ALA A 139 2.17 -15.92 6.36
C ALA A 139 2.80 -17.17 7.01
N MET A 140 2.32 -18.36 6.65
CA MET A 140 2.89 -19.64 7.12
C MET A 140 4.22 -19.96 6.43
N MET A 141 4.30 -19.70 5.12
CA MET A 141 5.46 -20.03 4.28
C MET A 141 6.61 -19.03 4.40
N LYS A 142 6.34 -17.82 4.91
CA LYS A 142 7.34 -16.79 5.21
C LYS A 142 8.32 -16.53 4.04
N PRO A 143 7.84 -16.33 2.80
CA PRO A 143 8.71 -16.18 1.65
C PRO A 143 9.47 -14.86 1.71
N ARG A 144 10.74 -14.86 1.30
CA ARG A 144 11.52 -13.61 1.15
C ARG A 144 10.84 -12.71 0.14
N ARG A 145 10.42 -13.30 -0.97
CA ARG A 145 9.82 -12.62 -2.10
C ARG A 145 8.68 -13.43 -2.68
N ILE A 146 7.68 -12.75 -3.21
CA ILE A 146 6.66 -13.35 -4.07
C ILE A 146 6.72 -12.78 -5.48
N VAL A 147 6.47 -13.62 -6.47
CA VAL A 147 6.08 -13.20 -7.82
C VAL A 147 4.60 -13.54 -7.98
N LEU A 148 3.76 -12.51 -8.06
CA LEU A 148 2.31 -12.61 -8.20
C LEU A 148 1.92 -12.44 -9.67
N MET A 149 1.53 -13.55 -10.32
CA MET A 149 1.08 -13.59 -11.70
C MET A 149 -0.40 -13.97 -11.74
N MET A 150 -1.27 -12.96 -11.85
CA MET A 150 -2.73 -13.11 -11.77
C MET A 150 -3.41 -12.17 -12.77
N GLY A 151 -4.51 -12.61 -13.36
CA GLY A 151 -5.39 -11.76 -14.16
C GLY A 151 -5.88 -12.38 -15.47
N THR A 152 -5.30 -13.50 -15.91
CA THR A 152 -5.76 -14.22 -17.11
C THR A 152 -7.26 -14.53 -17.01
N ASN A 153 -7.70 -15.08 -15.87
CA ASN A 153 -9.13 -15.42 -15.64
C ASN A 153 -10.04 -14.19 -15.48
N ASN A 154 -9.46 -12.99 -15.35
CA ASN A 154 -10.17 -11.72 -15.27
C ASN A 154 -10.31 -11.04 -16.64
N ALA A 155 -9.49 -11.41 -17.65
CA ALA A 155 -9.47 -10.74 -18.95
C ALA A 155 -10.58 -11.19 -19.89
N ASN A 156 -11.82 -11.32 -19.38
CA ASN A 156 -12.99 -11.63 -20.17
C ASN A 156 -13.73 -10.36 -20.63
N GLU A 157 -14.31 -10.39 -21.83
CA GLU A 157 -15.19 -9.31 -22.30
C GLU A 157 -16.28 -8.98 -21.28
N GLY A 158 -16.43 -7.70 -20.95
CA GLY A 158 -17.40 -7.20 -19.96
C GLY A 158 -16.83 -6.96 -18.56
N ASN A 159 -15.59 -7.35 -18.28
CA ASN A 159 -14.90 -6.94 -17.06
C ASN A 159 -14.30 -5.54 -17.18
N SER A 160 -14.37 -4.77 -16.10
CA SER A 160 -13.79 -3.42 -16.00
C SER A 160 -12.36 -3.50 -15.45
N VAL A 161 -11.43 -2.77 -16.10
CA VAL A 161 -10.05 -2.58 -15.61
C VAL A 161 -10.05 -1.96 -14.22
N ASP A 162 -10.90 -0.95 -13.95
CA ASP A 162 -11.00 -0.31 -12.63
C ASP A 162 -11.43 -1.29 -11.53
N SER A 163 -12.43 -2.14 -11.81
CA SER A 163 -12.88 -3.16 -10.86
C SER A 163 -11.80 -4.23 -10.64
N PHE A 164 -11.04 -4.55 -11.68
CA PHE A 164 -9.91 -5.47 -11.60
C PHE A 164 -8.80 -4.90 -10.71
N ILE A 165 -8.36 -3.66 -10.94
CA ILE A 165 -7.33 -2.99 -10.13
C ILE A 165 -7.78 -2.77 -8.69
N SER A 166 -9.06 -2.45 -8.46
CA SER A 166 -9.62 -2.37 -7.10
C SER A 166 -9.51 -3.71 -6.37
N SER A 167 -9.87 -4.80 -7.04
CA SER A 167 -9.75 -6.15 -6.48
C SER A 167 -8.28 -6.57 -6.26
N TYR A 168 -7.40 -6.18 -7.18
CA TYR A 168 -5.96 -6.41 -7.07
C TYR A 168 -5.37 -5.68 -5.87
N THR A 169 -5.76 -4.42 -5.67
CA THR A 169 -5.36 -3.61 -4.51
C THR A 169 -5.79 -4.27 -3.20
N SER A 170 -7.05 -4.72 -3.08
CA SER A 170 -7.51 -5.44 -1.88
C SER A 170 -6.78 -6.77 -1.64
N ALA A 171 -6.39 -7.46 -2.71
CA ALA A 171 -5.58 -8.68 -2.62
C ALA A 171 -4.17 -8.38 -2.09
N LEU A 172 -3.51 -7.32 -2.59
CA LEU A 172 -2.20 -6.87 -2.11
C LEU A 172 -2.25 -6.46 -0.63
N GLU A 173 -3.27 -5.70 -0.23
CA GLU A 173 -3.48 -5.31 1.17
C GLU A 173 -3.67 -6.53 2.09
N SER A 174 -4.40 -7.54 1.62
CA SER A 174 -4.60 -8.79 2.38
C SER A 174 -3.30 -9.59 2.55
N ILE A 175 -2.47 -9.65 1.51
CA ILE A 175 -1.13 -10.25 1.57
C ILE A 175 -0.26 -9.49 2.56
N GLN A 176 -0.15 -8.17 2.39
CA GLN A 176 0.69 -7.31 3.22
C GLN A 176 0.26 -7.33 4.69
N SER A 177 -1.05 -7.32 4.96
CA SER A 177 -1.60 -7.44 6.32
C SER A 177 -1.35 -8.81 6.93
N SER A 178 -1.33 -9.88 6.13
CA SER A 178 -1.05 -11.24 6.63
C SER A 178 0.43 -11.51 6.84
N TYR A 179 1.31 -10.88 6.06
CA TYR A 179 2.76 -11.06 6.16
C TYR A 179 3.53 -9.86 5.59
N PRO A 180 3.91 -8.86 6.41
CA PRO A 180 4.43 -7.58 5.93
C PRO A 180 5.91 -7.60 5.48
N TYR A 181 6.57 -8.74 5.61
CA TYR A 181 8.02 -8.89 5.44
C TYR A 181 8.44 -9.35 4.05
N THR A 182 7.49 -9.76 3.21
CA THR A 182 7.79 -10.26 1.87
C THR A 182 7.92 -9.11 0.88
N ASP A 183 8.88 -9.21 -0.03
CA ASP A 183 8.95 -8.32 -1.18
C ASP A 183 7.95 -8.80 -2.24
N ILE A 184 7.08 -7.91 -2.72
CA ILE A 184 6.05 -8.23 -3.70
C ILE A 184 6.48 -7.75 -5.08
N ILE A 185 6.58 -8.69 -6.02
CA ILE A 185 6.72 -8.42 -7.45
C ILE A 185 5.43 -8.83 -8.15
N ILE A 186 4.85 -7.92 -8.92
CA ILE A 186 3.70 -8.22 -9.78
C ILE A 186 4.25 -8.55 -11.17
N ALA A 187 3.95 -9.74 -11.69
CA ALA A 187 4.27 -10.08 -13.06
C ALA A 187 3.13 -9.64 -13.99
N ALA A 188 3.49 -9.21 -15.20
CA ALA A 188 2.50 -8.98 -16.24
C ALA A 188 1.62 -10.23 -16.44
N ILE A 189 0.34 -10.03 -16.73
CA ILE A 189 -0.54 -11.09 -17.21
C ILE A 189 0.03 -11.61 -18.53
N PRO A 190 0.26 -12.94 -18.68
CA PRO A 190 0.78 -13.50 -19.92
C PRO A 190 -0.14 -13.14 -21.11
N PRO A 191 0.42 -12.80 -22.28
CA PRO A 191 -0.40 -12.68 -23.49
C PRO A 191 -1.04 -14.05 -23.83
N VAL A 192 -2.14 -14.04 -24.56
CA VAL A 192 -2.77 -15.25 -25.13
C VAL A 192 -2.31 -15.44 -26.58
N PRO A 193 -2.22 -16.69 -27.08
CA PRO A 193 -1.89 -16.93 -28.49
C PRO A 193 -3.06 -16.49 -29.38
N GLU A 194 -2.79 -16.21 -30.65
CA GLU A 194 -3.85 -15.88 -31.64
C GLU A 194 -4.92 -16.98 -31.71
N ASP A 195 -4.51 -18.26 -31.70
CA ASP A 195 -5.42 -19.40 -31.52
C ASP A 195 -5.61 -19.74 -30.03
N HIS A 196 -6.57 -19.08 -29.40
CA HIS A 196 -7.06 -19.38 -28.04
C HIS A 196 -8.53 -19.85 -28.06
N SER A 197 -8.92 -20.58 -29.10
CA SER A 197 -10.30 -20.99 -29.38
C SER A 197 -11.03 -21.77 -28.26
N LYS A 198 -10.33 -22.40 -27.31
CA LYS A 198 -10.95 -23.04 -26.13
C LYS A 198 -11.34 -22.05 -25.04
N TYR A 199 -10.83 -20.82 -25.12
CA TYR A 199 -11.05 -19.72 -24.19
C TYR A 199 -11.50 -18.46 -24.94
N PRO A 200 -12.60 -18.54 -25.73
CA PRO A 200 -12.96 -17.52 -26.72
C PRO A 200 -13.35 -16.16 -26.11
N ASN A 201 -13.54 -16.10 -24.79
CA ASN A 201 -13.93 -14.88 -24.09
C ASN A 201 -12.73 -14.07 -23.60
N ILE A 202 -11.51 -14.62 -23.65
CA ILE A 202 -10.31 -13.94 -23.18
C ILE A 202 -9.82 -12.97 -24.25
N SER A 203 -9.71 -11.67 -23.91
CA SER A 203 -9.28 -10.62 -24.83
C SER A 203 -7.82 -10.23 -24.59
N GLN A 204 -7.02 -10.25 -25.66
CA GLN A 204 -5.64 -9.76 -25.61
C GLN A 204 -5.56 -8.24 -25.42
N GLU A 205 -6.50 -7.49 -25.98
CA GLU A 205 -6.63 -6.04 -25.79
C GLU A 205 -6.87 -5.72 -24.31
N LEU A 206 -7.79 -6.43 -23.67
CA LEU A 206 -8.07 -6.25 -22.24
C LEU A 206 -6.88 -6.67 -21.37
N ILE A 207 -6.13 -7.71 -21.74
CA ILE A 207 -4.86 -8.06 -21.08
C ILE A 207 -3.87 -6.90 -21.16
N ASN A 208 -3.75 -6.26 -22.32
CA ASN A 208 -2.84 -5.13 -22.51
C ASN A 208 -3.24 -3.93 -21.64
N GLU A 209 -4.53 -3.61 -21.58
CA GLU A 209 -5.06 -2.56 -20.68
C GLU A 209 -4.86 -2.89 -19.20
N MET A 210 -5.08 -4.14 -18.81
CA MET A 210 -4.84 -4.60 -17.44
C MET A 210 -3.35 -4.54 -17.07
N ASN A 211 -2.44 -4.89 -17.97
CA ASN A 211 -0.99 -4.80 -17.73
C ASN A 211 -0.51 -3.35 -17.59
N ASP A 212 -1.02 -2.43 -18.42
CA ASP A 212 -0.74 -0.99 -18.28
C ASP A 212 -1.21 -0.50 -16.90
N ALA A 213 -2.42 -0.89 -16.49
CA ALA A 213 -2.97 -0.52 -15.20
C ALA A 213 -2.25 -1.19 -14.00
N LEU A 214 -1.74 -2.41 -14.15
CA LEU A 214 -0.93 -3.06 -13.11
C LEU A 214 0.44 -2.39 -12.96
N ALA A 215 1.08 -2.00 -14.05
CA ALA A 215 2.34 -1.26 -14.00
C ALA A 215 2.15 0.12 -13.35
N ALA A 216 1.07 0.83 -13.70
CA ALA A 216 0.67 2.07 -13.03
C ALA A 216 0.41 1.88 -11.53
N LEU A 217 -0.29 0.81 -11.14
CA LEU A 217 -0.52 0.46 -9.73
C LEU A 217 0.79 0.20 -8.99
N CYS A 218 1.76 -0.45 -9.65
CA CYS A 218 3.08 -0.68 -9.08
C CYS A 218 3.82 0.64 -8.82
N GLU A 219 3.78 1.56 -9.77
CA GLU A 219 4.38 2.90 -9.61
C GLU A 219 3.70 3.68 -8.48
N GLU A 220 2.37 3.67 -8.39
CA GLU A 220 1.61 4.33 -7.32
C GLU A 220 1.96 3.79 -5.93
N LYS A 221 2.15 2.47 -5.81
CA LYS A 221 2.35 1.78 -4.52
C LYS A 221 3.81 1.47 -4.20
N ASP A 222 4.76 1.97 -4.99
CA ASP A 222 6.19 1.66 -4.90
C ASP A 222 6.47 0.13 -4.86
N LEU A 223 5.74 -0.61 -5.69
CA LEU A 223 5.93 -2.04 -5.94
C LEU A 223 6.72 -2.25 -7.23
N LYS A 224 7.23 -3.47 -7.41
CA LYS A 224 7.99 -3.82 -8.61
C LYS A 224 7.17 -4.64 -9.60
N PHE A 225 7.34 -4.33 -10.88
CA PHE A 225 6.66 -4.96 -11.99
C PHE A 225 7.65 -5.78 -12.83
N LEU A 226 7.36 -7.05 -13.05
CA LEU A 226 8.13 -7.95 -13.91
C LEU A 226 7.44 -8.05 -15.28
N ASP A 227 8.01 -7.37 -16.28
CA ASP A 227 7.47 -7.37 -17.63
C ASP A 227 7.80 -8.65 -18.40
N ILE A 228 7.02 -9.70 -18.15
CA ILE A 228 7.15 -10.96 -18.90
C ILE A 228 6.62 -10.86 -20.34
N THR A 229 6.11 -9.72 -20.79
CA THR A 229 5.66 -9.59 -22.18
C THR A 229 6.83 -9.53 -23.15
N GLU A 230 8.01 -9.03 -22.74
CA GLU A 230 9.22 -9.02 -23.57
C GLU A 230 9.60 -10.43 -24.08
N ILE A 231 9.42 -11.43 -23.22
CA ILE A 231 9.73 -12.82 -23.55
C ILE A 231 8.58 -13.50 -24.28
N LEU A 232 7.32 -13.24 -23.93
CA LEU A 232 6.16 -13.99 -24.40
C LEU A 232 5.46 -13.41 -25.63
N LEU A 233 5.49 -12.08 -25.82
CA LEU A 233 4.72 -11.40 -26.86
C LEU A 233 5.43 -11.46 -28.22
N ASP A 234 4.69 -11.81 -29.27
CA ASP A 234 5.10 -11.60 -30.65
C ASP A 234 4.69 -10.18 -31.07
N GLN A 235 5.67 -9.29 -31.15
CA GLN A 235 5.47 -7.88 -31.50
C GLN A 235 4.85 -7.69 -32.89
N SER A 236 4.95 -8.68 -33.80
CA SER A 236 4.38 -8.57 -35.15
C SER A 236 2.87 -8.78 -35.18
N THR A 237 2.34 -9.61 -34.28
CA THR A 237 0.91 -9.95 -34.23
C THR A 237 0.19 -9.24 -33.07
N GLY A 238 0.92 -8.93 -31.99
CA GLY A 238 0.37 -8.45 -30.74
C GLY A 238 -0.20 -9.56 -29.85
N TYR A 239 0.01 -10.84 -30.22
CA TYR A 239 -0.39 -12.02 -29.44
C TYR A 239 0.83 -12.75 -28.86
N GLY A 240 0.61 -13.69 -27.97
CA GLY A 240 1.65 -14.57 -27.43
C GLY A 240 2.29 -15.44 -28.52
N LYS A 241 3.62 -15.61 -28.46
CA LYS A 241 4.40 -16.47 -29.36
C LYS A 241 3.84 -17.89 -29.34
N SER A 242 3.26 -18.34 -30.45
CA SER A 242 2.53 -19.62 -30.54
C SER A 242 3.32 -20.85 -30.08
N GLN A 243 4.66 -20.83 -30.16
CA GLN A 243 5.52 -21.90 -29.66
C GLN A 243 5.31 -22.19 -28.16
N TYR A 244 4.92 -21.20 -27.37
CA TYR A 244 4.69 -21.31 -25.92
C TYR A 244 3.31 -21.87 -25.53
N TYR A 245 2.44 -22.14 -26.51
CA TYR A 245 1.06 -22.56 -26.27
C TYR A 245 0.69 -23.81 -27.06
N GLN A 246 -0.23 -24.60 -26.53
CA GLN A 246 -0.89 -25.64 -27.32
C GLN A 246 -2.01 -25.00 -28.16
N SER A 247 -2.36 -25.60 -29.30
CA SER A 247 -3.44 -25.07 -30.14
C SER A 247 -4.75 -24.96 -29.35
N GLY A 248 -5.38 -23.80 -29.49
CA GLY A 248 -6.60 -23.36 -28.82
C GLY A 248 -6.46 -23.08 -27.32
N ASP A 249 -5.30 -23.26 -26.70
CA ASP A 249 -5.11 -23.17 -25.24
C ASP A 249 -4.38 -21.88 -24.84
N ILE A 250 -4.75 -21.31 -23.69
CA ILE A 250 -4.10 -20.12 -23.11
C ILE A 250 -3.00 -20.50 -22.10
N HIS A 251 -2.93 -21.77 -21.72
CA HIS A 251 -1.97 -22.22 -20.72
C HIS A 251 -0.56 -22.33 -21.29
N LEU A 252 0.40 -21.81 -20.52
CA LEU A 252 1.81 -21.81 -20.87
C LEU A 252 2.39 -23.24 -20.84
N LYS A 253 3.23 -23.52 -21.83
CA LYS A 253 4.11 -24.70 -21.86
C LYS A 253 5.29 -24.52 -20.91
N LYS A 254 6.02 -25.63 -20.70
CA LYS A 254 7.17 -25.71 -19.79
C LYS A 254 8.30 -24.74 -20.17
N ASP A 255 8.58 -24.58 -21.45
CA ASP A 255 9.60 -23.68 -21.98
C ASP A 255 9.29 -22.20 -21.67
N ALA A 256 8.05 -21.78 -21.85
CA ALA A 256 7.60 -20.43 -21.52
C ALA A 256 7.79 -20.12 -20.02
N LEU A 257 7.35 -21.03 -19.15
CA LEU A 257 7.53 -20.89 -17.70
C LEU A 257 9.01 -20.93 -17.29
N THR A 258 9.84 -21.72 -17.96
CA THR A 258 11.30 -21.72 -17.75
C THR A 258 11.89 -20.35 -18.08
N ASN A 259 11.51 -19.78 -19.22
CA ASN A 259 11.99 -18.47 -19.65
C ASN A 259 11.52 -17.33 -18.72
N ILE A 260 10.33 -17.44 -18.11
CA ILE A 260 9.89 -16.47 -17.08
C ILE A 260 10.80 -16.54 -15.85
N MET A 261 11.16 -17.73 -15.38
CA MET A 261 12.10 -17.85 -14.25
C MET A 261 13.48 -17.29 -14.60
N ASP A 262 13.98 -17.58 -15.80
CA ASP A 262 15.27 -17.02 -16.26
C ASP A 262 15.21 -15.50 -16.34
N TYR A 263 14.13 -14.95 -16.90
CA TYR A 263 13.88 -13.52 -16.97
C TYR A 263 13.80 -12.87 -15.58
N ALA A 264 13.16 -13.53 -14.61
CA ALA A 264 13.11 -13.04 -13.22
C ALA A 264 14.49 -12.98 -12.55
N ARG A 265 15.44 -13.85 -12.93
CA ARG A 265 16.83 -13.79 -12.42
C ARG A 265 17.65 -12.68 -13.04
N THR A 266 17.37 -12.33 -14.30
CA THR A 266 18.05 -11.25 -15.02
C THR A 266 17.30 -9.93 -14.94
N HIS A 267 16.21 -9.85 -14.19
CA HIS A 267 15.47 -8.64 -13.84
C HIS A 267 15.17 -8.68 -12.35
N ALA A 268 16.21 -8.99 -11.57
CA ALA A 268 16.07 -9.30 -10.16
C ALA A 268 15.77 -8.03 -9.36
N TYR A 269 14.75 -8.10 -8.50
CA TYR A 269 14.59 -7.10 -7.43
C TYR A 269 15.68 -7.28 -6.36
N GLU A 270 16.81 -6.62 -6.57
CA GLU A 270 18.01 -6.67 -5.71
C GLU A 270 18.04 -5.54 -4.67
N GLY A 271 19.00 -5.62 -3.74
CA GLY A 271 19.24 -4.56 -2.75
C GLY A 271 18.22 -4.50 -1.59
N THR A 272 17.27 -5.43 -1.53
CA THR A 272 16.31 -5.50 -0.43
C THR A 272 16.92 -6.17 0.81
N GLU A 273 16.55 -5.68 1.99
CA GLU A 273 16.92 -6.31 3.26
C GLU A 273 16.04 -7.54 3.53
N ASP A 274 16.62 -8.63 4.07
CA ASP A 274 15.79 -9.73 4.60
C ASP A 274 15.14 -9.31 5.92
N ARG A 275 13.92 -8.78 5.84
CA ARG A 275 13.18 -8.32 7.02
C ARG A 275 12.45 -9.45 7.74
N ARG A 276 12.51 -10.68 7.23
CA ARG A 276 11.68 -11.77 7.74
C ARG A 276 12.01 -12.12 9.19
N PRO A 277 11.00 -12.48 10.00
CA PRO A 277 11.22 -13.13 11.28
C PRO A 277 11.78 -14.55 11.07
N ASP A 278 11.91 -15.32 12.16
CA ASP A 278 12.44 -16.69 12.12
C ASP A 278 11.73 -17.59 11.06
N THR A 279 12.55 -18.18 10.19
CA THR A 279 12.18 -19.05 9.06
C THR A 279 12.38 -20.54 9.34
N ASN A 280 12.84 -20.93 10.55
CA ASN A 280 13.17 -22.34 10.87
C ASN A 280 11.97 -23.30 10.93
N ASN A 281 10.73 -22.78 10.96
CA ASN A 281 9.51 -23.58 11.15
C ASN A 281 8.51 -23.41 10.00
N ILE A 282 9.01 -23.27 8.78
CA ILE A 282 8.15 -23.21 7.59
C ILE A 282 7.50 -24.60 7.37
N PRO A 283 6.16 -24.72 7.43
CA PRO A 283 5.48 -25.99 7.22
C PRO A 283 5.60 -26.43 5.77
N LYS A 284 5.62 -27.75 5.56
CA LYS A 284 5.66 -28.35 4.22
C LYS A 284 4.29 -28.37 3.57
N ARG A 285 4.21 -28.01 2.30
CA ARG A 285 2.96 -28.02 1.53
C ARG A 285 2.45 -29.44 1.28
N SER A 286 1.12 -29.55 1.14
CA SER A 286 0.41 -30.78 0.75
C SER A 286 -0.56 -30.49 -0.40
N LYS A 287 -0.87 -31.52 -1.22
CA LYS A 287 -1.82 -31.43 -2.35
C LYS A 287 -3.29 -31.67 -1.97
N GLN A 288 -3.59 -31.95 -0.70
CA GLN A 288 -4.80 -32.62 -0.21
C GLN A 288 -6.03 -32.61 -1.16
N THR A 289 -6.20 -33.71 -1.89
CA THR A 289 -7.48 -34.10 -2.49
C THR A 289 -8.28 -34.83 -1.42
N ASN A 290 -9.53 -34.42 -1.15
CA ASN A 290 -10.45 -35.19 -0.31
C ASN A 290 -10.56 -36.64 -0.82
N THR A 291 -9.85 -37.58 -0.19
CA THR A 291 -10.21 -38.99 -0.16
C THR A 291 -9.73 -39.57 1.17
N GLY A 292 -10.67 -39.89 2.05
CA GLY A 292 -10.42 -40.88 3.07
C GLY A 292 -10.14 -42.20 2.36
N SER A 293 -8.88 -42.63 2.35
CA SER A 293 -8.54 -44.03 2.12
C SER A 293 -7.16 -44.30 2.71
N THR A 294 -7.16 -45.20 3.69
CA THR A 294 -5.99 -45.92 4.15
C THR A 294 -5.38 -46.68 2.97
N GLY A 295 -4.20 -46.28 2.51
CA GLY A 295 -3.45 -46.97 1.47
C GLY A 295 -1.96 -46.78 1.65
N GLN A 296 -1.29 -47.83 2.14
CA GLN A 296 0.16 -47.98 2.16
C GLN A 296 0.78 -47.98 0.76
N ASN A 297 2.10 -47.73 0.77
CA ASN A 297 3.13 -47.87 -0.26
C ASN A 297 3.62 -46.48 -0.71
N GLY A 298 4.80 -46.00 -0.32
CA GLY A 298 6.03 -46.72 -0.06
C GLY A 298 6.99 -46.36 -1.17
N ASP A 299 7.71 -45.25 -1.00
CA ASP A 299 9.07 -45.19 -1.50
C ASP A 299 9.92 -44.44 -0.48
N SER A 300 10.89 -45.17 0.07
CA SER A 300 11.82 -44.70 1.06
C SER A 300 13.04 -44.18 0.35
N GLN A 301 13.38 -42.91 0.57
CA GLN A 301 14.77 -42.49 0.46
C GLN A 301 15.18 -41.89 1.79
N SER A 302 16.02 -42.68 2.47
CA SER A 302 16.54 -42.48 3.81
C SER A 302 17.72 -41.49 3.78
N ALA A 303 17.67 -40.51 4.69
CA ALA A 303 18.78 -39.94 5.45
C ALA A 303 18.18 -38.82 6.32
N SER A 304 18.25 -38.77 7.65
CA SER A 304 18.98 -39.56 8.63
C SER A 304 18.18 -39.51 9.94
N SER A 305 17.98 -40.68 10.55
CA SER A 305 17.46 -40.82 11.91
C SER A 305 18.50 -40.34 12.91
N GLU A 306 18.28 -39.17 13.51
CA GLU A 306 18.79 -38.87 14.84
C GLU A 306 17.62 -38.42 15.71
N ALA A 307 17.62 -38.89 16.96
CA ALA A 307 16.51 -38.83 17.90
C ALA A 307 16.06 -37.39 18.19
N GLN A 308 14.76 -37.13 18.14
CA GLN A 308 14.17 -36.03 18.90
C GLN A 308 13.00 -36.58 19.73
N ASP A 309 13.31 -36.99 20.96
CA ASP A 309 12.32 -37.17 22.03
C ASP A 309 11.97 -35.84 22.72
N ALA A 310 12.56 -34.73 22.26
CA ALA A 310 12.41 -33.39 22.79
C ALA A 310 11.93 -32.40 21.72
N PHE A 311 10.90 -31.63 22.04
CA PHE A 311 10.33 -30.56 21.22
C PHE A 311 10.67 -29.19 21.83
N THR A 312 10.56 -28.14 21.02
CA THR A 312 10.66 -26.74 21.46
C THR A 312 9.36 -26.00 21.15
N ALA A 313 8.98 -25.05 22.00
CA ALA A 313 7.91 -24.10 21.73
C ALA A 313 8.42 -22.67 21.84
N GLN A 314 8.32 -21.90 20.77
CA GLN A 314 8.69 -20.49 20.71
C GLN A 314 7.48 -19.64 20.32
N TYR A 315 7.31 -18.54 21.02
CA TYR A 315 6.24 -17.58 20.79
C TYR A 315 6.88 -16.22 20.64
N ASN A 316 6.51 -15.50 19.59
CA ASN A 316 7.11 -14.19 19.27
C ASN A 316 6.03 -13.13 19.13
N VAL A 317 6.42 -11.86 19.20
CA VAL A 317 5.64 -10.70 18.76
C VAL A 317 6.24 -10.19 17.45
N ASP A 318 5.40 -9.71 16.53
CA ASP A 318 5.82 -9.04 15.31
C ASP A 318 6.77 -7.86 15.62
N LYS A 319 7.89 -7.75 14.88
CA LYS A 319 8.94 -6.73 15.10
C LYS A 319 8.46 -5.29 14.86
N ASN A 320 7.27 -5.10 14.27
CA ASN A 320 6.66 -3.79 13.98
C ASN A 320 5.37 -3.53 14.77
N VAL A 321 5.47 -3.54 16.12
CA VAL A 321 4.52 -2.95 17.10
C VAL A 321 3.30 -3.79 17.55
N GLY A 322 2.89 -3.56 18.81
CA GLY A 322 1.47 -3.54 19.20
C GLY A 322 1.05 -4.43 20.37
N GLY A 323 1.97 -5.08 21.07
CA GLY A 323 1.65 -5.94 22.20
C GLY A 323 2.82 -6.71 22.79
N THR A 324 2.49 -7.59 23.72
CA THR A 324 3.42 -8.44 24.48
C THR A 324 2.85 -9.85 24.68
N LEU A 325 3.67 -10.74 25.23
CA LEU A 325 3.32 -12.10 25.60
C LEU A 325 3.37 -12.27 27.11
N THR A 326 2.44 -13.10 27.61
CA THR A 326 2.39 -13.54 29.00
C THR A 326 2.25 -15.06 29.05
N SER A 327 3.04 -15.72 29.89
CA SER A 327 2.92 -17.15 30.22
C SER A 327 3.35 -17.39 31.66
N GLY A 328 2.45 -17.94 32.48
CA GLY A 328 2.70 -18.10 33.91
C GLY A 328 3.05 -16.76 34.57
N ASP A 329 4.22 -16.70 35.19
CA ASP A 329 4.75 -15.51 35.86
C ASP A 329 5.49 -14.55 34.92
N GLU A 330 5.79 -14.98 33.69
CA GLU A 330 6.43 -14.13 32.69
C GLU A 330 5.37 -13.26 32.00
N SER A 331 5.55 -11.94 32.02
CA SER A 331 4.67 -10.98 31.36
C SER A 331 5.47 -9.89 30.67
N GLY A 332 4.86 -9.24 29.68
CA GLY A 332 5.49 -8.13 28.96
C GLY A 332 6.63 -8.54 28.01
N LYS A 333 6.70 -9.83 27.63
CA LYS A 333 7.79 -10.35 26.79
C LYS A 333 7.47 -10.21 25.30
N THR A 334 8.48 -9.98 24.47
CA THR A 334 8.34 -10.01 23.01
C THR A 334 8.70 -11.38 22.41
N SER A 335 9.32 -12.26 23.20
CA SER A 335 9.55 -13.65 22.86
C SER A 335 9.53 -14.51 24.12
N LEU A 336 8.96 -15.71 24.02
CA LEU A 336 8.97 -16.76 25.04
C LEU A 336 9.43 -18.05 24.38
N ARG A 337 10.38 -18.75 24.98
CA ARG A 337 10.94 -20.00 24.46
C ARG A 337 10.97 -21.07 25.54
N PHE A 338 10.51 -22.25 25.17
CA PHE A 338 10.45 -23.44 26.00
C PHE A 338 11.16 -24.57 25.27
N GLU A 339 12.06 -25.26 25.96
CA GLU A 339 12.90 -26.33 25.42
C GLU A 339 12.63 -27.65 26.16
N ASP A 340 13.22 -28.74 25.68
CA ASP A 340 13.13 -30.08 26.29
C ASP A 340 11.68 -30.59 26.53
N LEU A 341 10.74 -30.18 25.68
CA LEU A 341 9.33 -30.55 25.81
C LEU A 341 9.09 -31.99 25.32
N THR A 342 8.17 -32.69 25.96
CA THR A 342 7.71 -34.02 25.58
C THR A 342 6.28 -33.98 25.04
N SER A 343 5.80 -35.10 24.49
CA SER A 343 4.41 -35.23 24.05
C SER A 343 3.37 -35.15 25.18
N LYS A 344 3.79 -35.03 26.45
CA LYS A 344 2.90 -34.88 27.62
C LYS A 344 2.79 -33.43 28.08
N ASP A 345 3.70 -32.56 27.63
CA ASP A 345 3.74 -31.18 28.06
C ASP A 345 2.64 -30.32 27.43
N SER A 346 2.39 -29.18 28.07
CA SER A 346 1.36 -28.22 27.70
C SER A 346 1.84 -26.80 28.04
N ILE A 347 1.95 -25.95 27.02
CA ILE A 347 2.36 -24.55 27.18
C ILE A 347 1.16 -23.66 26.88
N THR A 348 0.91 -22.66 27.72
CA THR A 348 -0.14 -21.67 27.50
C THR A 348 0.47 -20.29 27.42
N VAL A 349 0.20 -19.58 26.34
CA VAL A 349 0.68 -18.21 26.09
C VAL A 349 -0.48 -17.31 25.74
N LYS A 350 -0.50 -16.11 26.29
CA LYS A 350 -1.44 -15.04 25.97
C LYS A 350 -0.72 -13.90 25.28
N ALA A 351 -1.19 -13.55 24.09
CA ALA A 351 -0.88 -12.29 23.43
C ALA A 351 -1.73 -11.16 24.05
N VAL A 352 -1.07 -10.08 24.46
CA VAL A 352 -1.67 -8.92 25.13
C VAL A 352 -1.40 -7.70 24.27
N ALA A 353 -2.44 -7.10 23.70
CA ALA A 353 -2.27 -5.91 22.86
C ALA A 353 -1.97 -4.68 23.71
N ASP A 354 -1.10 -3.81 23.21
CA ASP A 354 -0.83 -2.50 23.78
C ASP A 354 -2.03 -1.55 23.59
N GLU A 355 -2.02 -0.42 24.28
CA GLU A 355 -3.04 0.61 24.09
C GLU A 355 -3.08 1.08 22.63
N GLY A 356 -4.29 1.19 22.07
CA GLY A 356 -4.46 1.54 20.66
C GLY A 356 -4.26 0.39 19.67
N TYR A 357 -3.92 -0.82 20.13
CA TYR A 357 -3.79 -2.01 19.30
C TYR A 357 -4.80 -3.09 19.70
N GLU A 358 -4.97 -4.06 18.81
CA GLU A 358 -5.68 -5.31 19.07
C GLU A 358 -4.88 -6.50 18.54
N PHE A 359 -5.03 -7.63 19.22
CA PHE A 359 -4.53 -8.90 18.73
C PHE A 359 -5.39 -9.33 17.54
N VAL A 360 -4.75 -9.67 16.42
CA VAL A 360 -5.41 -10.11 15.20
C VAL A 360 -5.47 -11.63 15.15
N LYS A 361 -4.30 -12.27 15.16
CA LYS A 361 -4.12 -13.73 15.08
C LYS A 361 -2.68 -14.10 15.39
N TRP A 362 -2.44 -15.38 15.62
CA TRP A 362 -1.12 -15.97 15.54
C TRP A 362 -0.78 -16.29 14.07
N SER A 363 0.51 -16.40 13.75
CA SER A 363 1.00 -16.66 12.39
C SER A 363 0.52 -18.00 11.79
N ASP A 364 0.03 -18.92 12.60
CA ASP A 364 -0.61 -20.18 12.19
C ASP A 364 -2.13 -20.06 11.99
N GLY A 365 -2.67 -18.84 12.07
CA GLY A 365 -4.09 -18.55 11.87
C GLY A 365 -4.94 -18.61 13.13
N ASN A 366 -4.40 -18.99 14.29
CA ASN A 366 -5.18 -19.03 15.52
C ASN A 366 -5.60 -17.61 15.95
N THR A 367 -6.91 -17.35 16.00
CA THR A 367 -7.49 -16.05 16.35
C THR A 367 -7.74 -15.86 17.84
N ASN A 368 -7.46 -16.87 18.67
CA ASN A 368 -7.56 -16.74 20.11
C ASN A 368 -6.25 -16.15 20.67
N ALA A 369 -6.36 -14.98 21.32
CA ALA A 369 -5.22 -14.29 21.91
C ALA A 369 -4.50 -15.16 22.95
N THR A 370 -5.26 -15.99 23.68
CA THR A 370 -4.69 -17.05 24.53
C THR A 370 -4.71 -18.37 23.77
N ARG A 371 -3.54 -19.01 23.66
CA ARG A 371 -3.39 -20.34 23.06
C ARG A 371 -2.75 -21.32 24.04
N THR A 372 -3.12 -22.58 23.90
CA THR A 372 -2.51 -23.70 24.62
C THR A 372 -2.07 -24.76 23.62
N ASP A 373 -0.76 -24.95 23.51
CA ASP A 373 -0.15 -26.00 22.70
C ASP A 373 0.20 -27.18 23.61
N LYS A 374 -0.28 -28.37 23.24
CA LYS A 374 -0.17 -29.60 24.03
C LYS A 374 -0.01 -30.79 23.12
N LYS A 375 0.36 -31.94 23.69
CA LYS A 375 0.55 -33.19 22.92
C LYS A 375 1.51 -32.97 21.75
N PHE A 376 2.65 -32.36 22.04
CA PHE A 376 3.65 -32.02 21.04
C PHE A 376 4.00 -33.25 20.19
N LYS A 377 3.86 -33.09 18.88
CA LYS A 377 4.30 -34.02 17.84
C LYS A 377 5.36 -33.39 16.93
N GLN A 378 5.61 -32.10 17.13
CA GLN A 378 6.52 -31.24 16.41
C GLN A 378 6.76 -29.98 17.25
N ASN A 379 7.78 -29.21 16.88
CA ASN A 379 8.07 -27.92 17.48
C ASN A 379 6.95 -26.91 17.18
N VAL A 380 6.75 -25.97 18.09
CA VAL A 380 5.85 -24.82 17.92
C VAL A 380 6.71 -23.58 17.75
N ASN A 381 6.44 -22.76 16.73
CA ASN A 381 7.02 -21.44 16.61
C ASN A 381 6.06 -20.49 15.91
N VAL A 382 5.41 -19.64 16.69
CA VAL A 382 4.30 -18.81 16.22
C VAL A 382 4.48 -17.36 16.65
N THR A 383 4.08 -16.44 15.79
CA THR A 383 4.17 -15.00 16.06
C THR A 383 2.77 -14.44 16.30
N ALA A 384 2.56 -13.77 17.42
CA ALA A 384 1.37 -12.99 17.69
C ALA A 384 1.40 -11.72 16.82
N MET A 385 0.37 -11.54 16.01
CA MET A 385 0.19 -10.40 15.14
C MET A 385 -0.80 -9.42 15.76
N PHE A 386 -0.41 -8.16 15.80
CA PHE A 386 -1.23 -7.06 16.29
C PHE A 386 -1.51 -6.07 15.16
N SER A 387 -2.61 -5.35 15.27
CA SER A 387 -2.96 -4.24 14.38
C SER A 387 -3.41 -3.07 15.22
N ALA A 388 -3.14 -1.86 14.75
CA ALA A 388 -3.76 -0.67 15.33
C ALA A 388 -5.30 -0.83 15.29
N LYS A 389 -5.95 -0.36 16.35
CA LYS A 389 -7.41 -0.29 16.42
C LYS A 389 -7.90 0.78 15.45
N LEU A 390 -8.91 0.43 14.66
CA LEU A 390 -9.60 1.40 13.82
C LEU A 390 -10.37 2.38 14.71
N LYS A 391 -9.88 3.61 14.83
CA LYS A 391 -10.47 4.64 15.67
C LYS A 391 -10.71 5.91 14.87
N LEU A 392 -11.97 6.32 14.82
CA LEU A 392 -12.39 7.57 14.23
C LEU A 392 -12.73 8.58 15.34
N SER A 393 -12.33 9.84 15.16
CA SER A 393 -12.59 10.92 16.12
C SER A 393 -12.59 12.28 15.43
N PHE A 394 -13.00 13.33 16.14
CA PHE A 394 -12.92 14.70 15.64
C PHE A 394 -11.70 15.41 16.22
N GLN A 395 -10.99 16.16 15.39
CA GLN A 395 -9.86 16.99 15.85
C GLN A 395 -10.32 18.04 16.89
N GLN A 396 -11.56 18.52 16.77
CA GLN A 396 -12.14 19.56 17.63
C GLN A 396 -12.68 19.03 18.97
N GLY A 397 -12.50 17.75 19.30
CA GLY A 397 -13.09 17.12 20.49
C GLY A 397 -14.53 16.67 20.25
N SER A 398 -15.39 16.66 21.27
CA SER A 398 -16.76 16.12 21.16
C SER A 398 -17.85 17.18 21.03
N SER A 399 -17.51 18.47 21.19
CA SER A 399 -18.49 19.55 21.10
C SER A 399 -17.86 20.92 20.87
N ALA A 400 -18.62 21.85 20.28
CA ALA A 400 -18.28 23.27 20.22
C ALA A 400 -19.52 24.15 20.34
N GLU A 401 -19.30 25.42 20.67
CA GLU A 401 -20.32 26.46 20.62
C GLU A 401 -19.92 27.57 19.63
N ILE A 402 -20.84 27.96 18.77
CA ILE A 402 -20.66 29.07 17.81
C ILE A 402 -21.83 30.05 17.91
N THR A 403 -21.69 31.21 17.28
CA THR A 403 -22.80 32.15 17.05
C THR A 403 -23.41 31.86 15.68
N GLU A 404 -24.71 32.07 15.52
CA GLU A 404 -25.40 31.97 14.22
C GLU A 404 -24.67 32.74 13.12
N GLU A 405 -24.86 32.29 11.87
CA GLU A 405 -24.21 32.84 10.66
C GLU A 405 -22.68 32.70 10.60
N LYS A 406 -22.03 32.01 11.57
CA LYS A 406 -20.60 31.71 11.47
C LYS A 406 -20.34 30.38 10.75
N PRO A 407 -19.35 30.34 9.85
CA PRO A 407 -18.91 29.08 9.26
C PRO A 407 -18.22 28.22 10.32
N PHE A 408 -18.34 26.89 10.16
CA PHE A 408 -17.64 25.94 11.01
C PHE A 408 -17.13 24.76 10.19
N THR A 409 -15.88 24.35 10.45
CA THR A 409 -15.24 23.19 9.82
C THR A 409 -14.89 22.17 10.89
N LEU A 410 -15.25 20.93 10.62
CA LEU A 410 -14.88 19.75 11.40
C LEU A 410 -13.88 18.91 10.60
N ASN A 411 -12.88 18.36 11.28
CA ASN A 411 -11.91 17.45 10.67
C ASN A 411 -11.97 16.10 11.37
N ALA A 412 -12.04 15.03 10.58
CA ALA A 412 -11.93 13.68 11.07
C ALA A 412 -10.46 13.32 11.33
N VAL A 413 -10.22 12.50 12.34
CA VAL A 413 -8.94 11.88 12.64
C VAL A 413 -9.17 10.37 12.63
N LEU A 414 -8.50 9.69 11.71
CA LEU A 414 -8.56 8.24 11.55
C LEU A 414 -7.23 7.63 11.97
N VAL A 415 -7.30 6.68 12.90
CA VAL A 415 -6.18 5.84 13.32
C VAL A 415 -6.48 4.41 12.90
N GLY A 416 -5.45 3.70 12.42
CA GLY A 416 -5.55 2.29 11.99
C GLY A 416 -5.99 2.09 10.54
N SER A 417 -6.07 3.15 9.75
CA SER A 417 -6.25 3.12 8.28
C SER A 417 -5.79 4.44 7.65
N SER A 418 -5.35 4.40 6.39
CA SER A 418 -5.02 5.58 5.57
C SER A 418 -6.22 6.11 4.77
N ASP A 419 -7.38 5.44 4.84
CA ASP A 419 -8.57 5.74 4.04
C ASP A 419 -9.44 6.86 4.63
N ILE A 420 -8.80 7.98 5.01
CA ILE A 420 -9.49 9.11 5.66
C ILE A 420 -10.53 9.78 4.75
N ASN A 421 -10.37 9.66 3.43
CA ASN A 421 -11.28 10.25 2.44
C ASN A 421 -12.62 9.51 2.32
N SER A 422 -12.70 8.27 2.80
CA SER A 422 -13.94 7.47 2.78
C SER A 422 -14.81 7.65 4.03
N VAL A 423 -14.41 8.52 4.96
CA VAL A 423 -15.22 8.86 6.14
C VAL A 423 -16.53 9.50 5.70
N GLN A 424 -17.65 8.88 6.11
CA GLN A 424 -19.00 9.34 5.82
C GLN A 424 -19.49 10.28 6.93
N TRP A 425 -20.07 11.41 6.53
CA TRP A 425 -20.58 12.44 7.43
C TRP A 425 -22.11 12.43 7.43
N THR A 426 -22.70 12.63 8.61
CA THR A 426 -24.13 12.91 8.73
C THR A 426 -24.36 14.08 9.67
N VAL A 427 -25.33 14.94 9.33
CA VAL A 427 -25.76 16.09 10.15
C VAL A 427 -27.23 15.91 10.45
N ASP A 428 -27.59 15.84 11.73
CA ASP A 428 -28.94 15.59 12.22
C ASP A 428 -29.60 14.35 11.59
N GLY A 429 -28.78 13.33 11.31
CA GLY A 429 -29.19 12.08 10.68
C GLY A 429 -29.32 12.11 9.16
N SER A 430 -29.09 13.26 8.52
CA SER A 430 -29.05 13.38 7.06
C SER A 430 -27.62 13.18 6.54
N ASP A 431 -27.47 12.48 5.41
CA ASP A 431 -26.19 12.33 4.72
C ASP A 431 -25.61 13.69 4.32
N ALA A 432 -24.34 13.91 4.64
CA ALA A 432 -23.60 15.14 4.39
C ALA A 432 -22.36 14.90 3.51
N GLY A 433 -22.25 13.71 2.91
CA GLY A 433 -21.17 13.33 2.00
C GLY A 433 -19.98 12.67 2.69
N ALA A 434 -18.89 12.52 1.94
CA ALA A 434 -17.68 11.83 2.38
C ALA A 434 -16.44 12.72 2.26
N GLY A 435 -15.45 12.50 3.13
CA GLY A 435 -14.15 13.17 3.07
C GLY A 435 -13.47 13.31 4.43
N GLU A 436 -12.23 13.82 4.42
CA GLU A 436 -11.47 14.10 5.66
C GLU A 436 -12.09 15.21 6.52
N SER A 437 -12.80 16.15 5.90
CA SER A 437 -13.39 17.30 6.59
C SER A 437 -14.79 17.61 6.10
N TYR A 438 -15.57 18.23 6.98
CA TYR A 438 -16.89 18.78 6.66
C TYR A 438 -16.92 20.26 6.97
N HIS A 439 -17.35 21.05 6.00
CA HIS A 439 -17.47 22.50 6.11
C HIS A 439 -18.90 22.93 5.81
N GLN A 440 -19.41 23.83 6.65
CA GLN A 440 -20.70 24.47 6.42
C GLN A 440 -20.62 25.97 6.70
N ASP A 441 -21.06 26.76 5.72
CA ASP A 441 -20.98 28.23 5.73
C ASP A 441 -21.86 28.87 6.82
N SER A 442 -22.98 28.24 7.16
CA SER A 442 -23.94 28.77 8.12
C SER A 442 -24.76 27.67 8.79
N TRP A 443 -25.04 27.83 10.08
CA TRP A 443 -25.85 26.93 10.87
C TRP A 443 -27.06 27.64 11.48
N SER A 444 -28.18 26.93 11.59
CA SER A 444 -29.37 27.43 12.30
C SER A 444 -29.14 27.45 13.81
N VAL A 445 -29.81 28.36 14.51
CA VAL A 445 -29.82 28.38 15.98
C VAL A 445 -30.38 27.07 16.53
N GLY A 446 -29.67 26.47 17.48
CA GLY A 446 -30.05 25.20 18.07
C GLY A 446 -28.87 24.28 18.33
N LYS A 447 -29.18 23.01 18.62
CA LYS A 447 -28.19 21.95 18.78
C LYS A 447 -28.22 21.07 17.53
N HIS A 448 -27.06 20.80 16.98
CA HIS A 448 -26.85 19.92 15.84
C HIS A 448 -26.00 18.72 16.26
N THR A 449 -26.39 17.54 15.80
CA THR A 449 -25.65 16.29 16.02
C THR A 449 -24.97 15.90 14.71
N ILE A 450 -23.63 15.93 14.71
CA ILE A 450 -22.82 15.51 13.58
C ILE A 450 -22.22 14.14 13.90
N ARG A 451 -22.35 13.17 12.99
CA ARG A 451 -21.70 11.86 13.12
C ARG A 451 -20.77 11.61 11.95
N ILE A 452 -19.65 10.99 12.26
CA ILE A 452 -18.72 10.43 11.27
C ILE A 452 -18.67 8.92 11.40
N SER A 453 -18.58 8.22 10.29
CA SER A 453 -18.47 6.75 10.27
C SER A 453 -17.58 6.26 9.14
N ILE A 454 -16.91 5.13 9.36
CA ILE A 454 -16.13 4.46 8.32
C ILE A 454 -16.16 2.95 8.54
N ASN A 455 -16.19 2.19 7.44
CA ASN A 455 -16.02 0.74 7.44
C ASN A 455 -14.79 0.38 6.59
N VAL A 456 -13.74 -0.14 7.23
CA VAL A 456 -12.52 -0.59 6.55
C VAL A 456 -12.38 -2.08 6.79
N ASN A 457 -12.44 -2.88 5.72
CA ASN A 457 -12.26 -4.34 5.80
C ASN A 457 -13.15 -5.03 6.85
N GLY A 458 -14.41 -4.58 6.98
CA GLY A 458 -15.38 -5.11 7.94
C GLY A 458 -15.27 -4.54 9.36
N ARG A 459 -14.32 -3.64 9.62
CA ARG A 459 -14.17 -2.93 10.89
C ARG A 459 -14.91 -1.61 10.83
N LEU A 460 -15.92 -1.45 11.68
CA LEU A 460 -16.71 -0.23 11.80
C LEU A 460 -16.16 0.66 12.90
N SER A 461 -15.97 1.95 12.61
CA SER A 461 -15.67 2.99 13.60
C SER A 461 -16.59 4.19 13.40
N ASN A 462 -17.02 4.82 14.48
CA ASN A 462 -17.89 6.00 14.45
C ASN A 462 -17.58 6.95 15.60
N ALA A 463 -17.92 8.22 15.43
CA ALA A 463 -17.86 9.25 16.46
C ALA A 463 -19.01 10.25 16.28
N GLU A 464 -19.39 10.92 17.38
CA GLU A 464 -20.42 11.95 17.41
C GLU A 464 -19.87 13.27 17.95
N PHE A 465 -20.33 14.38 17.38
CA PHE A 465 -20.01 15.74 17.77
C PHE A 465 -21.29 16.55 17.96
N THR A 466 -21.36 17.31 19.06
CA THR A 466 -22.49 18.22 19.32
C THR A 466 -22.08 19.66 19.07
N LEU A 467 -22.70 20.30 18.08
CA LEU A 467 -22.53 21.74 17.82
C LEU A 467 -23.71 22.51 18.42
N THR A 468 -23.44 23.48 19.29
CA THR A 468 -24.47 24.41 19.80
C THR A 468 -24.31 25.77 19.14
N VAL A 469 -25.37 26.25 18.51
CA VAL A 469 -25.39 27.52 17.78
C VAL A 469 -26.25 28.51 18.56
N ASN A 470 -25.60 29.53 19.13
CA ASN A 470 -26.23 30.57 19.91
C ASN A 470 -26.71 31.72 19.00
N PRO A 471 -27.87 32.34 19.28
CA PRO A 471 -28.35 33.49 18.51
C PRO A 471 -27.37 34.67 18.64
N LYS A 472 -27.32 35.52 17.61
CA LYS A 472 -26.48 36.71 17.61
C LYS A 472 -26.98 37.69 18.67
N PRO A 473 -26.10 38.30 19.48
CA PRO A 473 -26.53 39.32 20.42
C PRO A 473 -27.14 40.51 19.67
N THR A 474 -28.40 40.82 19.97
CA THR A 474 -29.07 42.01 19.46
C THR A 474 -28.35 43.26 19.99
N PRO A 475 -27.93 44.21 19.15
CA PRO A 475 -27.31 45.44 19.63
C PRO A 475 -28.31 46.20 20.51
N THR A 476 -27.91 46.50 21.74
CA THR A 476 -28.65 47.40 22.63
C THR A 476 -28.77 48.77 21.95
N PRO A 477 -29.95 49.42 21.93
CA PRO A 477 -30.11 50.73 21.30
C PRO A 477 -29.11 51.74 21.89
N SER A 478 -28.33 52.40 21.02
CA SER A 478 -27.40 53.45 21.41
C SER A 478 -28.18 54.66 21.92
N PRO A 479 -27.79 55.29 23.05
CA PRO A 479 -28.36 56.57 23.45
C PRO A 479 -28.08 57.64 22.38
N GLU A 480 -29.05 58.52 22.17
CA GLU A 480 -29.05 59.58 21.15
C GLU A 480 -27.90 60.60 21.37
N PRO A 481 -27.16 61.03 20.33
CA PRO A 481 -25.99 61.88 20.48
C PRO A 481 -26.35 63.29 20.97
N THR A 482 -25.72 63.73 22.06
CA THR A 482 -25.83 65.11 22.57
C THR A 482 -24.91 66.04 21.76
N ALA A 483 -25.47 67.09 21.15
CA ALA A 483 -24.74 68.03 20.30
C ALA A 483 -23.64 68.79 21.07
N THR A 484 -22.41 68.81 20.52
CA THR A 484 -21.26 69.55 21.08
C THR A 484 -21.07 70.88 20.33
N PRO A 485 -20.92 72.05 21.00
CA PRO A 485 -20.85 73.36 20.36
C PRO A 485 -19.47 73.71 19.76
N THR A 486 -19.50 74.41 18.61
CA THR A 486 -18.38 74.83 17.74
C THR A 486 -17.61 76.07 18.26
N PRO A 487 -16.26 76.07 18.30
CA PRO A 487 -15.46 77.30 18.50
C PRO A 487 -15.17 78.07 17.19
N LYS A 488 -15.06 79.41 17.26
CA LYS A 488 -14.88 80.37 16.15
C LYS A 488 -13.44 80.96 16.11
N PRO A 489 -12.86 81.32 14.93
CA PRO A 489 -11.40 81.42 14.69
C PRO A 489 -10.83 82.85 14.54
N THR A 490 -9.51 83.06 14.70
CA THR A 490 -8.79 84.26 14.19
C THR A 490 -7.29 84.04 13.83
N GLN A 491 -7.02 84.08 12.51
CA GLN A 491 -5.96 84.63 11.63
C GLN A 491 -4.43 84.78 11.95
N ALA A 492 -3.64 84.54 10.89
CA ALA A 492 -2.17 84.69 10.62
C ALA A 492 -1.80 86.12 10.11
N PRO A 493 -0.54 86.58 9.74
CA PRO A 493 0.58 85.87 9.06
C PRO A 493 2.05 86.40 9.25
N THR A 494 2.99 85.83 8.44
CA THR A 494 4.19 86.44 7.78
C THR A 494 5.62 86.28 8.39
N ALA A 495 6.64 86.41 7.53
CA ALA A 495 7.82 85.55 7.38
C ALA A 495 9.20 86.25 7.43
N THR A 496 10.26 85.43 7.51
CA THR A 496 11.66 85.57 6.95
C THR A 496 12.62 86.63 7.56
N PRO A 497 13.97 86.57 7.33
CA PRO A 497 14.94 85.45 7.43
C PRO A 497 16.35 85.81 8.04
N THR A 498 17.10 84.81 8.54
CA THR A 498 18.61 84.66 8.62
C THR A 498 19.48 85.75 9.33
N PRO A 499 20.82 85.59 9.56
CA PRO A 499 21.71 84.40 9.71
C PRO A 499 22.78 84.47 10.85
N GLN A 500 23.42 83.32 11.14
CA GLN A 500 24.86 83.06 11.48
C GLN A 500 25.54 83.60 12.78
N PRO A 501 26.75 83.10 13.14
CA PRO A 501 26.97 82.08 14.17
C PRO A 501 27.88 82.58 15.32
N THR A 502 28.19 81.73 16.30
CA THR A 502 29.57 81.36 16.74
C THR A 502 29.48 80.65 18.09
N GLN A 503 30.05 79.44 18.17
CA GLN A 503 30.18 78.62 19.37
C GLN A 503 31.60 78.68 19.94
N ALA A 504 31.72 78.58 21.27
CA ALA A 504 32.80 77.93 22.03
C ALA A 504 32.29 77.68 23.48
N PRO A 505 32.94 76.87 24.34
CA PRO A 505 32.87 75.40 24.34
C PRO A 505 32.55 74.79 25.74
N THR A 506 32.27 73.46 25.77
CA THR A 506 32.51 72.48 26.87
C THR A 506 31.71 72.67 28.20
N ALA A 507 30.95 71.71 28.74
CA ALA A 507 31.38 70.39 29.23
C ALA A 507 30.23 69.36 29.39
N ALA A 508 30.63 68.08 29.40
CA ALA A 508 29.88 66.84 29.65
C ALA A 508 29.40 66.70 31.13
N PRO A 509 28.72 65.61 31.59
CA PRO A 509 28.37 64.34 30.90
C PRO A 509 26.96 63.74 31.16
N THR A 510 26.75 62.58 30.50
CA THR A 510 25.95 61.37 30.89
C THR A 510 24.45 61.34 30.54
N ALA A 511 23.82 60.26 30.04
CA ALA A 511 24.19 58.87 29.76
C ALA A 511 23.36 58.32 28.57
N THR A 512 23.91 57.33 27.87
CA THR A 512 23.37 56.67 26.67
C THR A 512 22.35 55.57 26.99
N PRO A 513 21.28 55.44 26.17
CA PRO A 513 21.03 54.14 25.54
C PRO A 513 20.86 54.28 24.01
N ALA A 514 21.53 53.37 23.29
CA ALA A 514 21.51 53.29 21.84
C ALA A 514 20.28 52.53 21.30
N PRO A 515 19.79 52.86 20.10
CA PRO A 515 18.56 52.33 19.53
C PRO A 515 18.77 51.00 18.78
N THR A 516 17.68 50.24 18.76
CA THR A 516 17.46 48.97 18.08
C THR A 516 17.60 49.09 16.56
N ALA A 517 18.49 48.30 15.97
CA ALA A 517 18.64 48.16 14.53
C ALA A 517 17.64 47.14 13.96
N THR A 518 17.17 47.45 12.76
CA THR A 518 16.38 46.67 11.81
C THR A 518 16.82 45.21 11.66
N PRO A 519 15.90 44.23 11.62
CA PRO A 519 16.25 42.84 11.35
C PRO A 519 16.60 42.64 9.86
N ALA A 520 17.79 42.09 9.62
CA ALA A 520 18.23 41.55 8.34
C ALA A 520 17.86 40.05 8.22
N SER A 521 17.74 39.64 6.96
CA SER A 521 17.41 38.31 6.41
C SER A 521 17.86 37.07 7.21
N THR A 522 16.90 36.17 7.41
CA THR A 522 17.06 34.79 7.89
C THR A 522 17.98 33.96 6.98
N PRO A 523 19.03 33.31 7.51
CA PRO A 523 19.80 32.30 6.78
C PRO A 523 19.10 30.93 6.76
N ALA A 524 19.39 30.16 5.70
CA ALA A 524 18.92 28.80 5.47
C ALA A 524 19.30 27.82 6.60
N PRO A 525 18.51 26.74 6.83
CA PRO A 525 18.77 25.79 7.90
C PRO A 525 20.04 24.95 7.66
N THR A 526 20.85 24.84 8.71
CA THR A 526 22.01 23.94 8.83
C THR A 526 21.58 22.47 8.87
N PRO A 527 22.26 21.54 8.17
CA PRO A 527 21.99 20.11 8.29
C PRO A 527 22.33 19.56 9.68
N ALA A 528 21.55 18.58 10.13
CA ALA A 528 21.69 17.89 11.41
C ALA A 528 23.02 17.11 11.52
N PRO A 529 23.61 16.96 12.72
CA PRO A 529 24.85 16.23 12.91
C PRO A 529 24.66 14.71 12.70
N THR A 530 25.60 14.13 11.96
CA THR A 530 25.79 12.69 11.78
C THR A 530 26.14 12.02 13.12
N PRO A 531 25.51 10.89 13.49
CA PRO A 531 25.91 10.13 14.67
C PRO A 531 27.27 9.44 14.48
N GLU A 532 28.07 9.48 15.53
CA GLU A 532 29.41 8.90 15.68
C GLU A 532 29.36 7.36 15.69
N PRO A 533 30.32 6.64 15.06
CA PRO A 533 30.33 5.18 15.06
C PRO A 533 30.79 4.61 16.41
N ALA A 534 30.10 3.55 16.85
CA ALA A 534 30.40 2.80 18.06
C ALA A 534 31.76 2.06 17.96
N PRO A 535 32.49 1.88 19.08
CA PRO A 535 33.79 1.21 19.07
C PRO A 535 33.67 -0.29 18.82
N GLU A 536 34.54 -0.75 17.94
CA GLU A 536 34.73 -2.14 17.48
C GLU A 536 35.35 -3.00 18.59
N SER A 537 34.66 -4.06 18.99
CA SER A 537 35.16 -5.07 19.94
C SER A 537 36.13 -6.03 19.24
N GLN A 538 37.40 -6.02 19.63
CA GLN A 538 38.42 -7.01 19.24
C GLN A 538 38.06 -8.43 19.69
N PRO A 539 38.44 -9.48 18.91
CA PRO A 539 38.30 -10.86 19.33
C PRO A 539 39.41 -11.26 20.33
N SER A 540 39.00 -11.88 21.43
CA SER A 540 39.88 -12.56 22.38
C SER A 540 40.30 -13.90 21.80
N SER A 541 41.59 -14.07 21.52
CA SER A 541 42.20 -15.35 21.16
C SER A 541 42.34 -16.23 22.42
N GLU A 542 41.62 -17.36 22.46
CA GLU A 542 41.95 -18.49 23.33
C GLU A 542 43.28 -19.09 22.88
N GLN A 543 44.28 -19.02 23.76
CA GLN A 543 45.52 -19.76 23.60
C GLN A 543 45.52 -20.94 24.56
N THR A 544 45.45 -22.13 23.97
CA THR A 544 45.62 -23.44 24.58
C THR A 544 46.93 -23.51 25.36
N GLY A 545 46.85 -23.96 26.61
CA GLY A 545 48.01 -24.32 27.41
C GLY A 545 48.59 -25.65 26.95
N GLU A 546 49.83 -25.62 26.47
CA GLU A 546 50.71 -26.78 26.46
C GLU A 546 51.92 -26.49 27.36
N GLN A 547 52.13 -27.40 28.30
CA GLN A 547 53.26 -27.45 29.22
C GLN A 547 54.55 -27.74 28.43
N GLN A 548 55.61 -26.98 28.68
CA GLN A 548 56.96 -27.46 28.38
C GLN A 548 57.94 -27.13 29.51
N LEU A 549 58.63 -28.19 29.91
CA LEU A 549 59.65 -28.29 30.95
C LEU A 549 60.92 -27.50 30.62
N GLY A 550 61.49 -26.87 31.65
CA GLY A 550 62.89 -26.98 32.10
C GLY A 550 64.06 -26.75 31.14
N SER A 551 64.89 -25.75 31.44
CA SER A 551 66.38 -25.79 31.57
C SER A 551 66.88 -24.37 31.86
N GLU A 552 67.54 -24.12 33.00
CA GLU A 552 69.00 -23.87 33.10
C GLU A 552 69.47 -22.80 32.09
N HIS A 553 69.90 -21.60 32.48
CA HIS A 553 71.08 -21.34 33.32
C HIS A 553 71.10 -19.91 33.87
#